data_AF-A0A4Q9YTA1-F1
#
_entry.id   AF-A0A4Q9YTA1-F1
#
_cell.length_a   1.000
_cell.length_b   1.000
_cell.length_c   1.000
_cell.angle_alpha   90.00
_cell.angle_beta   90.00
_cell.angle_gamma   90.00
#
_symmetry.space_group_name_H-M   'P 1'
#
loop_
_entity.id
_entity.type
_entity.pdbx_description
1 polymer ?
#
loop_
_entity_poly.entity_id
_entity_poly.type
_entity_poly.pdbx_seq_one_letter_code
_entity_poly.pdbx_strand_id
1 'polypeptide(L)'
;MNFDISLNRKLSFGLKIIFYVTGILLFFKTIKPFQKISIYFSLYLVSPILIFIGWIIDGIFGAILGSIFLFIFAPNESLQKVENITIYRKFGGLLGRCCDYEFTKKELLIFERKVAELNFENVDFDKVPMKIENDTLNLNFVLKEYDENGNVFAKDSIIKLNVK
;
A
#
# COMPACT_ATOMS: atom_id res chain seq x y z
N MET A 1 -4.71 -21.10 11.33
CA MET A 1 -5.12 -19.69 11.50
C MET A 1 -3.84 -18.89 11.68
N ASN A 2 -3.31 -18.27 10.61
CA ASN A 2 -2.16 -17.38 10.74
C ASN A 2 -2.71 -15.98 11.04
N PHE A 3 -2.49 -15.50 12.26
CA PHE A 3 -2.82 -14.13 12.63
C PHE A 3 -1.73 -13.21 12.07
N ASP A 4 -1.93 -12.70 10.85
CA ASP A 4 -1.10 -11.62 10.32
C ASP A 4 -1.49 -10.30 10.99
N ILE A 5 -0.80 -9.97 12.07
CA ILE A 5 -0.94 -8.70 12.79
C ILE A 5 0.14 -7.76 12.27
N SER A 6 -0.28 -6.60 11.78
CA SER A 6 0.58 -5.56 11.26
C SER A 6 0.41 -4.28 12.07
N LEU A 7 1.45 -3.44 12.11
CA LEU A 7 1.35 -2.11 12.68
C LEU A 7 0.44 -1.24 11.81
N ASN A 8 -0.33 -0.35 12.43
CA ASN A 8 -1.17 0.60 11.71
C ASN A 8 -0.37 1.28 10.59
N ARG A 9 -0.90 1.25 9.36
CA ARG A 9 -0.16 1.70 8.18
C ARG A 9 0.27 3.16 8.24
N LYS A 10 -0.52 4.03 8.87
CA LYS A 10 -0.15 5.44 9.08
C LYS A 10 1.04 5.57 10.02
N LEU A 11 1.07 4.78 11.08
CA LEU A 11 2.15 4.77 12.06
C LEU A 11 3.42 4.14 11.49
N SER A 12 3.29 3.06 10.72
CA SER A 12 4.39 2.44 9.96
C SER A 12 5.03 3.43 8.99
N PHE A 13 4.22 4.19 8.24
CA PHE A 13 4.71 5.24 7.35
C PHE A 13 5.45 6.35 8.12
N GLY A 14 4.90 6.82 9.25
CA GLY A 14 5.57 7.78 10.12
C GLY A 14 6.92 7.28 10.64
N LEU A 15 7.00 6.01 11.04
CA LEU A 15 8.24 5.37 11.48
C LEU A 15 9.30 5.32 10.36
N LYS A 16 8.88 5.01 9.12
CA LYS A 16 9.77 5.05 7.95
C LYS A 16 10.37 6.45 7.74
N ILE A 17 9.55 7.51 7.87
CA ILE A 17 10.04 8.90 7.77
C ILE A 17 11.06 9.20 8.88
N ILE A 18 10.76 8.82 10.12
CA ILE A 18 11.68 9.03 11.26
C ILE A 18 13.02 8.33 11.02
N PHE A 19 13.00 7.07 10.57
CA PHE A 19 14.23 6.35 10.22
C PHE A 19 15.00 7.02 9.10
N TYR A 20 14.29 7.53 8.09
CA TYR A 20 14.90 8.23 6.97
C TYR A 20 15.63 9.51 7.41
N VAL A 21 14.95 10.36 8.18
CA VAL A 21 15.53 11.59 8.75
C VAL A 21 16.71 11.26 9.67
N THR A 22 16.57 10.21 10.48
CA THR A 22 17.65 9.74 11.37
C THR A 22 18.86 9.28 10.57
N GLY A 23 18.66 8.56 9.46
CA GLY A 23 19.72 8.15 8.54
C GLY A 23 20.49 9.34 7.97
N ILE A 24 19.78 10.40 7.57
CA ILE A 24 20.41 11.65 7.10
C ILE A 24 21.23 12.33 8.20
N LEU A 25 20.70 12.44 9.42
CA LEU A 25 21.43 13.04 10.55
C LEU A 25 22.68 12.22 10.89
N LEU A 26 22.58 10.89 10.88
CA LEU A 26 23.71 9.99 11.11
C LEU A 26 24.77 10.09 10.02
N PHE A 27 24.38 10.31 8.76
CA PHE A 27 25.33 10.60 7.68
C PHE A 27 26.22 11.80 8.03
N PHE A 28 25.63 12.95 8.38
CA PHE A 28 26.41 14.13 8.75
C PHE A 28 27.25 13.94 10.01
N LYS A 29 26.80 13.12 10.96
CA LYS A 29 27.58 12.80 12.18
C LYS A 29 28.77 11.87 11.90
N THR A 30 28.64 10.95 10.95
CA THR A 30 29.64 9.91 10.64
C THR A 30 30.58 10.29 9.48
N ILE A 31 30.36 11.44 8.84
CA ILE A 31 31.25 11.96 7.80
C ILE A 31 32.61 12.42 8.36
N LYS A 32 32.67 12.75 9.66
CA LYS A 32 33.90 13.15 10.37
C LYS A 32 34.00 12.43 11.73
N PRO A 33 35.00 11.55 11.94
CA PRO A 33 35.95 11.02 10.94
C PRO A 33 35.22 10.17 9.89
N PHE A 34 35.70 10.15 8.64
CA PHE A 34 35.03 9.45 7.54
C PHE A 34 35.02 7.92 7.79
N GLN A 35 33.93 7.45 8.38
CA GLN A 35 33.76 6.04 8.73
C GLN A 35 33.12 5.27 7.57
N LYS A 36 33.47 3.98 7.41
CA LYS A 36 32.83 3.10 6.40
C LYS A 36 31.30 3.08 6.52
N ILE A 37 30.78 3.27 7.73
CA ILE A 37 29.33 3.34 8.00
C ILE A 37 28.67 4.59 7.38
N SER A 38 29.43 5.65 7.11
CA SER A 38 28.95 6.84 6.41
C SER A 38 28.51 6.52 4.98
N ILE A 39 29.05 5.46 4.35
CA ILE A 39 28.61 4.99 3.02
C ILE A 39 27.22 4.37 3.10
N TYR A 40 26.89 3.68 4.20
CA TYR A 40 25.54 3.16 4.40
C TYR A 40 24.53 4.30 4.58
N PHE A 41 24.87 5.29 5.42
CA PHE A 41 23.98 6.42 5.66
C PHE A 41 23.87 7.38 4.47
N SER A 42 24.87 7.42 3.57
CA SER A 42 24.80 8.26 2.37
C SER A 42 23.66 7.86 1.44
N LEU A 43 23.24 6.59 1.44
CA LEU A 43 22.11 6.13 0.63
C LEU A 43 20.83 6.93 0.92
N TYR A 44 20.57 7.26 2.19
CA TYR A 44 19.40 8.05 2.61
C TYR A 44 19.46 9.50 2.09
N LEU A 45 20.65 10.05 1.88
CA LEU A 45 20.85 11.39 1.32
C LEU A 45 20.89 11.37 -0.21
N VAL A 46 21.45 10.34 -0.81
CA VAL A 46 21.66 10.22 -2.26
C VAL A 46 20.39 9.76 -2.98
N SER A 47 19.56 8.90 -2.38
CA SER A 47 18.31 8.43 -3.02
C SER A 47 17.34 9.54 -3.44
N PRO A 48 16.99 10.55 -2.62
CA PRO A 48 16.10 11.62 -3.05
C PRO A 48 16.75 12.53 -4.10
N ILE A 49 18.09 12.72 -4.05
CA ILE A 49 18.84 13.48 -5.05
C ILE A 49 18.79 12.76 -6.41
N LEU A 50 19.02 11.44 -6.43
CA LEU A 50 18.94 10.64 -7.66
C LEU A 50 17.53 10.65 -8.27
N ILE A 51 16.49 10.57 -7.44
CA ILE A 51 15.10 10.67 -7.91
C ILE A 51 14.83 12.06 -8.49
N PHE A 52 15.28 13.13 -7.82
CA PHE A 52 15.12 14.50 -8.29
C PHE A 52 15.83 14.74 -9.63
N ILE A 53 17.08 14.28 -9.77
CA ILE A 53 17.83 14.35 -11.03
C ILE A 53 17.12 13.52 -12.11
N GLY A 54 16.70 12.31 -11.79
CA GLY A 54 15.97 11.44 -12.71
C GLY A 54 14.66 12.07 -13.20
N TRP A 55 13.98 12.83 -12.34
CA TRP A 55 12.77 13.56 -12.69
C TRP A 55 13.05 14.74 -13.64
N ILE A 56 14.14 15.50 -13.43
CA ILE A 56 14.54 16.61 -14.32
C ILE A 56 14.86 16.13 -15.73
N ILE A 57 15.44 14.94 -15.86
CA ILE A 57 15.83 14.35 -17.15
C ILE A 57 14.59 13.89 -17.94
N ASP A 58 13.39 13.99 -17.34
CA ASP A 58 12.06 13.74 -17.94
C ASP A 58 12.02 12.47 -18.78
N GLY A 59 12.46 11.38 -18.15
CA GLY A 59 12.75 10.13 -18.84
C GLY A 59 12.41 8.90 -18.02
N ILE A 60 12.51 7.76 -18.70
CA ILE A 60 12.25 6.44 -18.15
C ILE A 60 13.07 6.15 -16.88
N PHE A 61 14.27 6.72 -16.76
CA PHE A 61 15.13 6.59 -15.58
C PHE A 61 14.50 7.20 -14.31
N GLY A 62 13.90 8.39 -14.42
CA GLY A 62 13.19 9.02 -13.30
C GLY A 62 11.99 8.18 -12.87
N ALA A 63 11.22 7.67 -13.83
CA ALA A 63 10.08 6.80 -13.55
C ALA A 63 10.49 5.48 -12.87
N ILE A 64 11.59 4.85 -13.32
CA ILE A 64 12.12 3.62 -12.70
C ILE A 64 12.59 3.90 -11.27
N LEU A 65 13.45 4.91 -11.07
CA LEU A 65 13.99 5.24 -9.75
C LEU A 65 12.89 5.67 -8.78
N GLY A 66 11.97 6.50 -9.24
CA GLY A 66 10.80 6.91 -8.48
C GLY A 66 9.91 5.73 -8.11
N SER A 67 9.68 4.78 -9.02
CA SER A 67 8.86 3.60 -8.72
C SER A 67 9.52 2.67 -7.70
N ILE A 68 10.84 2.44 -7.79
CA ILE A 68 11.58 1.64 -6.79
C ILE A 68 11.47 2.31 -5.41
N PHE A 69 11.63 3.62 -5.36
CA PHE A 69 11.53 4.37 -4.11
C PHE A 69 10.10 4.31 -3.54
N LEU A 70 9.09 4.55 -4.37
CA LEU A 70 7.69 4.45 -3.98
C LEU A 70 7.34 3.02 -3.56
N PHE A 71 7.88 1.98 -4.19
CA PHE A 71 7.64 0.61 -3.76
C PHE A 71 8.06 0.36 -2.30
N ILE A 72 9.17 0.96 -1.87
CA ILE A 72 9.67 0.82 -0.50
C ILE A 72 8.89 1.73 0.49
N PHE A 73 8.57 2.95 0.07
CA PHE A 73 8.06 3.99 0.97
C PHE A 73 6.56 4.23 0.90
N ALA A 74 5.93 4.03 -0.26
CA ALA A 74 4.52 4.31 -0.47
C ALA A 74 3.67 3.47 0.49
N PRO A 75 2.81 4.12 1.30
CA PRO A 75 1.81 3.38 2.04
C PRO A 75 0.78 2.84 1.05
N ASN A 76 0.20 1.70 1.39
CA ASN A 76 -0.98 1.22 0.69
C ASN A 76 -2.12 2.23 0.89
N GLU A 77 -2.83 2.53 -0.19
CA GLU A 77 -3.86 3.56 -0.22
C GLU A 77 -5.12 3.07 0.51
N SER A 78 -5.63 3.85 1.47
CA SER A 78 -6.90 3.55 2.13
C SER A 78 -8.04 4.06 1.27
N LEU A 79 -8.89 3.15 0.78
CA LEU A 79 -10.03 3.52 -0.07
C LEU A 79 -11.22 3.88 0.80
N GLN A 80 -11.69 2.91 1.58
CA GLN A 80 -12.88 3.08 2.41
C GLN A 80 -12.70 2.44 3.78
N LYS A 81 -13.33 3.07 4.78
CA LYS A 81 -13.38 2.60 6.16
C LYS A 81 -14.83 2.42 6.59
N VAL A 82 -15.16 1.23 7.06
CA VAL A 82 -16.50 0.88 7.55
C VAL A 82 -16.35 0.27 8.93
N GLU A 83 -16.89 0.97 9.93
CA GLU A 83 -16.74 0.63 11.35
C GLU A 83 -15.26 0.40 11.74
N ASN A 84 -14.88 -0.87 11.94
CA ASN A 84 -13.53 -1.29 12.32
C ASN A 84 -12.73 -1.94 11.17
N ILE A 85 -13.27 -1.99 9.95
CA ILE A 85 -12.60 -2.57 8.79
C ILE A 85 -12.13 -1.46 7.86
N THR A 86 -10.88 -1.57 7.40
CA THR A 86 -10.30 -0.67 6.39
C THR A 86 -9.88 -1.50 5.18
N ILE A 87 -10.29 -1.06 4.00
CA ILE A 87 -9.83 -1.61 2.72
C ILE A 87 -8.63 -0.80 2.27
N TYR A 88 -7.56 -1.52 1.99
CA TYR A 88 -6.37 -0.95 1.40
C TYR A 88 -6.11 -1.50 0.01
N ARG A 89 -5.79 -0.63 -0.93
CA ARG A 89 -5.22 -1.02 -2.22
C ARG A 89 -3.72 -1.19 -2.08
N LYS A 90 -3.19 -2.36 -2.45
CA LYS A 90 -1.75 -2.58 -2.46
C LYS A 90 -1.09 -1.81 -3.59
N PHE A 91 0.03 -1.16 -3.28
CA PHE A 91 0.86 -0.54 -4.29
C PHE A 91 1.67 -1.60 -5.05
N GLY A 92 1.41 -1.77 -6.35
CA GLY A 92 2.09 -2.76 -7.19
C GLY A 92 3.45 -2.31 -7.74
N GLY A 93 3.75 -1.01 -7.77
CA GLY A 93 4.94 -0.50 -8.46
C GLY A 93 4.82 -0.52 -9.99
N LEU A 94 5.93 -0.31 -10.70
CA LEU A 94 5.96 -0.11 -12.17
C LEU A 94 5.47 -1.32 -12.98
N LEU A 95 5.75 -2.53 -12.50
CA LEU A 95 5.45 -3.81 -13.17
C LEU A 95 4.61 -4.75 -12.29
N GLY A 96 4.11 -4.27 -11.15
CA GLY A 96 3.28 -5.11 -10.29
C GLY A 96 1.92 -5.37 -10.89
N ARG A 97 1.35 -6.52 -10.54
CA ARG A 97 -0.06 -6.77 -10.80
C ARG A 97 -0.89 -5.70 -10.09
N CYS A 98 -1.87 -5.15 -10.81
CA CYS A 98 -2.82 -4.25 -10.19
C CYS A 98 -3.80 -5.04 -9.32
N CYS A 99 -4.38 -4.28 -8.39
CA CYS A 99 -5.75 -4.50 -7.97
C CYS A 99 -5.88 -5.61 -6.92
N ASP A 100 -4.82 -5.81 -6.15
CA ASP A 100 -4.87 -6.55 -4.89
C ASP A 100 -5.39 -5.62 -3.79
N TYR A 101 -6.50 -6.04 -3.18
CA TYR A 101 -7.15 -5.35 -2.08
C TYR A 101 -7.00 -6.14 -0.81
N GLU A 102 -6.61 -5.45 0.25
CA GLU A 102 -6.40 -6.03 1.56
C GLU A 102 -7.42 -5.49 2.55
N PHE A 103 -8.19 -6.42 3.12
CA PHE A 103 -9.20 -6.15 4.12
C PHE A 103 -8.56 -6.33 5.49
N THR A 104 -8.54 -5.26 6.28
CA THR A 104 -7.90 -5.26 7.58
C THR A 104 -8.88 -4.82 8.65
N LYS A 105 -8.86 -5.51 9.79
CA LYS A 105 -9.62 -5.15 10.98
C LYS A 105 -8.71 -4.43 11.94
N LYS A 106 -9.14 -3.29 12.47
CA LYS A 106 -8.40 -2.60 13.53
C LYS A 106 -8.44 -3.46 14.79
N GLU A 107 -7.27 -3.83 15.28
CA GLU A 107 -7.07 -4.57 16.53
C GLU A 107 -6.24 -3.69 17.46
N LEU A 108 -6.73 -3.43 18.68
CA LEU A 108 -6.12 -2.44 19.58
C LEU A 108 -5.96 -1.04 18.92
N LEU A 109 -5.25 -0.13 19.58
CA LEU A 109 -5.13 1.26 19.11
C LEU A 109 -4.13 1.42 17.94
N ILE A 110 -3.10 0.57 17.89
CA ILE A 110 -1.93 0.71 17.00
C ILE A 110 -1.74 -0.47 16.03
N PHE A 111 -2.55 -1.53 16.11
CA PHE A 111 -2.40 -2.69 15.25
C PHE A 111 -3.60 -2.87 14.30
N GLU A 112 -3.34 -3.56 13.21
CA GLU A 112 -4.33 -3.93 12.20
C GLU A 112 -4.09 -5.40 11.86
N ARG A 113 -5.14 -6.22 11.95
CA ARG A 113 -5.11 -7.63 11.58
C ARG A 113 -5.63 -7.80 10.17
N LYS A 114 -4.88 -8.52 9.34
CA LYS A 114 -5.32 -8.90 8.00
C LYS A 114 -6.44 -9.93 8.10
N VAL A 115 -7.58 -9.64 7.46
CA VAL A 115 -8.76 -10.50 7.40
C VAL A 115 -8.76 -11.29 6.09
N ALA A 116 -8.57 -10.60 4.97
CA ALA A 116 -8.57 -11.20 3.65
C ALA A 116 -7.73 -10.38 2.68
N GLU A 117 -7.28 -11.04 1.62
CA GLU A 117 -6.69 -10.41 0.44
C GLU A 117 -7.39 -10.96 -0.79
N LEU A 118 -7.91 -10.07 -1.62
CA LEU A 118 -8.70 -10.40 -2.79
C LEU A 118 -8.23 -9.57 -3.97
N ASN A 119 -8.18 -10.18 -5.14
CA ASN A 119 -7.88 -9.50 -6.38
C ASN A 119 -9.19 -9.18 -7.10
N PHE A 120 -9.41 -7.90 -7.42
CA PHE A 120 -10.59 -7.46 -8.16
C PHE A 120 -10.21 -6.52 -9.29
N GLU A 121 -10.43 -6.93 -10.54
CA GLU A 121 -10.25 -6.02 -11.65
C GLU A 121 -11.43 -5.04 -11.77
N ASN A 122 -11.12 -3.75 -11.92
CA ASN A 122 -12.09 -2.69 -12.25
C ASN A 122 -13.23 -2.46 -11.23
N VAL A 123 -13.00 -2.69 -9.93
CA VAL A 123 -13.95 -2.35 -8.86
C VAL A 123 -13.55 -1.02 -8.20
N ASP A 124 -14.47 -0.06 -8.22
CA ASP A 124 -14.34 1.24 -7.54
C ASP A 124 -14.96 1.14 -6.14
N PHE A 125 -14.15 0.73 -5.15
CA PHE A 125 -14.61 0.53 -3.77
C PHE A 125 -15.13 1.80 -3.09
N ASP A 126 -14.81 3.00 -3.58
CA ASP A 126 -15.33 4.24 -3.00
C ASP A 126 -16.86 4.37 -3.17
N LYS A 127 -17.42 3.66 -4.16
CA LYS A 127 -18.85 3.65 -4.49
C LYS A 127 -19.57 2.37 -4.08
N VAL A 128 -18.86 1.41 -3.47
CA VAL A 128 -19.42 0.11 -3.09
C VAL A 128 -20.09 0.23 -1.72
N PRO A 129 -21.42 0.01 -1.62
CA PRO A 129 -22.06 -0.06 -0.32
C PRO A 129 -21.59 -1.29 0.44
N MET A 130 -21.08 -1.05 1.65
CA MET A 130 -20.56 -2.06 2.56
C MET A 130 -21.35 -2.07 3.87
N LYS A 131 -21.69 -3.26 4.34
CA LYS A 131 -22.36 -3.45 5.64
C LYS A 131 -21.78 -4.65 6.38
N ILE A 132 -21.68 -4.54 7.69
CA ILE A 132 -21.29 -5.65 8.56
C ILE A 132 -22.57 -6.21 9.18
N GLU A 133 -22.83 -7.49 8.96
CA GLU A 133 -23.95 -8.22 9.56
C GLU A 133 -23.42 -9.53 10.14
N ASN A 134 -23.66 -9.80 11.42
CA ASN A 134 -23.26 -11.04 12.11
C ASN A 134 -21.78 -11.43 11.91
N ASP A 135 -20.85 -10.51 12.13
CA ASP A 135 -19.40 -10.71 11.90
C ASP A 135 -19.01 -11.05 10.45
N THR A 136 -19.92 -10.80 9.51
CA THR A 136 -19.67 -10.94 8.06
C THR A 136 -19.70 -9.57 7.39
N LEU A 137 -18.61 -9.22 6.70
CA LEU A 137 -18.58 -8.06 5.83
C LEU A 137 -19.25 -8.45 4.50
N ASN A 138 -20.36 -7.78 4.18
CA ASN A 138 -21.06 -7.90 2.91
C ASN A 138 -20.62 -6.77 1.99
N LEU A 139 -20.02 -7.14 0.86
CA LEU A 139 -19.62 -6.24 -0.22
C LEU A 139 -20.62 -6.42 -1.37
N ASN A 140 -21.42 -5.40 -1.66
CA ASN A 140 -22.39 -5.44 -2.75
C ASN A 140 -21.88 -4.61 -3.92
N PHE A 141 -21.42 -5.27 -4.98
CA PHE A 141 -20.91 -4.57 -6.16
C PHE A 141 -21.26 -5.30 -7.45
N VAL A 142 -21.27 -4.54 -8.53
CA VAL A 142 -21.58 -5.03 -9.87
C VAL A 142 -20.28 -5.44 -10.53
N LEU A 143 -20.11 -6.75 -10.77
CA LEU A 143 -19.02 -7.25 -11.58
C LEU A 143 -19.37 -7.10 -13.07
N LYS A 144 -18.38 -6.71 -13.87
CA LYS A 144 -18.47 -6.77 -15.33
C LYS A 144 -18.08 -8.20 -15.75
N GLU A 145 -19.06 -8.99 -16.16
CA GLU A 145 -18.82 -10.28 -16.81
C GLU A 145 -18.81 -10.09 -18.34
N TYR A 146 -18.02 -10.92 -19.02
CA TYR A 146 -17.94 -10.95 -20.48
C TYR A 146 -18.60 -12.23 -20.98
N ASP A 147 -19.53 -12.10 -21.91
CA ASP A 147 -20.07 -13.24 -22.66
C ASP A 147 -19.01 -13.82 -23.61
N GLU A 148 -19.24 -15.03 -24.14
CA GLU A 148 -18.38 -15.69 -25.14
C GLU A 148 -18.17 -14.82 -26.39
N ASN A 149 -19.10 -13.88 -26.64
CA ASN A 149 -19.06 -12.90 -27.72
C ASN A 149 -18.34 -11.59 -27.36
N GLY A 150 -17.77 -11.47 -26.16
CA GLY A 150 -17.07 -10.27 -25.68
C GLY A 150 -18.00 -9.13 -25.23
N ASN A 151 -19.31 -9.38 -25.13
CA ASN A 151 -20.28 -8.40 -24.66
C ASN A 151 -20.19 -8.25 -23.13
N VAL A 152 -20.21 -7.00 -22.64
CA VAL A 152 -20.14 -6.69 -21.20
C VAL A 152 -21.53 -6.69 -20.60
N PHE A 153 -21.75 -7.50 -19.57
CA PHE A 153 -22.96 -7.47 -18.77
C PHE A 153 -22.65 -7.26 -17.28
N ALA A 154 -23.56 -6.57 -16.60
CA ALA A 154 -23.48 -6.24 -15.19
C ALA A 154 -24.16 -7.33 -14.35
N LYS A 155 -23.43 -7.91 -13.39
CA LYS A 155 -23.98 -8.90 -12.46
C LYS A 155 -23.79 -8.46 -11.02
N ASP A 156 -24.91 -8.30 -10.32
CA ASP A 156 -24.91 -8.04 -8.88
C ASP A 156 -24.23 -9.20 -8.15
N SER A 157 -23.13 -8.89 -7.48
CA SER A 157 -22.32 -9.86 -6.75
C SER A 157 -22.24 -9.44 -5.28
N ILE A 158 -22.54 -10.40 -4.39
CA ILE A 158 -22.44 -10.23 -2.94
C ILE A 158 -21.31 -11.11 -2.44
N ILE A 159 -20.22 -10.49 -1.99
CA ILE A 159 -19.12 -11.21 -1.34
C ILE A 159 -19.27 -11.09 0.16
N LYS A 160 -19.24 -12.24 0.84
CA LYS A 160 -19.32 -12.34 2.29
C LYS A 160 -17.97 -12.75 2.84
N LEU A 161 -17.34 -11.88 3.63
CA LEU A 161 -16.06 -12.16 4.28
C LEU A 161 -16.28 -12.32 5.79
N ASN A 162 -15.82 -13.44 6.34
CA ASN A 162 -15.86 -13.66 7.78
C ASN A 162 -14.76 -12.84 8.45
N VAL A 163 -15.13 -12.01 9.43
CA VAL A 163 -14.26 -11.02 10.08
C VAL A 163 -13.83 -11.44 11.50
N LYS A 164 -14.15 -12.68 11.91
CA LYS A 164 -13.85 -13.21 13.25
C LYS A 164 -12.38 -13.51 13.47
#